data_AF-A0A5D0V0A7-F1
#
_entry.id   AF-A0A5D0V0A7-F1
#
_cell.length_a   1.000
_cell.length_b   1.000
_cell.length_c   1.000
_cell.angle_alpha   90.00
_cell.angle_beta   90.00
_cell.angle_gamma   90.00
#
_symmetry.space_group_name_H-M   'P 1'
#
loop_
_entity.id
_entity.type
_entity.pdbx_description
1 polymer ?
#
loop_
_entity_poly.entity_id
_entity_poly.type
_entity_poly.pdbx_seq_one_letter_code
_entity_poly.pdbx_strand_id
1 'polypeptide(L)'
;MATDPARAAGQLAERADGPESNLLALVHRHTRAVIDAELHRLARRAPSLSPADLDVINTVLEELAESAFLAPLRNAPGDTAGLLAHIFGTEMNTD
;
A
#
# COMPACT_ATOMS: atom_id res chain seq x y z
N MET A 1 34.13 -12.44 -5.13
CA MET A 1 33.74 -11.06 -4.81
C MET A 1 32.67 -11.13 -3.73
N ALA A 2 33.06 -10.96 -2.46
CA ALA A 2 32.12 -10.95 -1.34
C ALA A 2 31.56 -9.54 -1.21
N THR A 3 30.25 -9.38 -1.36
CA THR A 3 29.58 -8.11 -1.12
C THR A 3 29.67 -7.80 0.37
N ASP A 4 30.24 -6.63 0.72
CA ASP A 4 30.36 -6.17 2.09
C ASP A 4 28.96 -6.05 2.74
N PRO A 5 28.66 -6.83 3.80
CA PRO A 5 27.35 -6.82 4.44
C PRO A 5 26.98 -5.46 5.02
N ALA A 6 27.95 -4.63 5.40
CA ALA A 6 27.70 -3.28 5.90
C ALA A 6 27.16 -2.36 4.79
N ARG A 7 27.66 -2.54 3.55
CA ARG A 7 27.20 -1.78 2.38
C ARG A 7 25.80 -2.24 1.93
N ALA A 8 25.50 -3.52 2.04
CA ALA A 8 24.15 -4.06 1.78
C ALA A 8 23.13 -3.59 2.84
N ALA A 9 23.53 -3.53 4.11
CA ALA A 9 22.70 -3.01 5.19
C ALA A 9 22.42 -1.51 5.05
N GLY A 10 23.42 -0.71 4.63
CA GLY A 10 23.25 0.71 4.34
C GLY A 10 22.28 0.97 3.18
N GLN A 11 22.39 0.20 2.09
CA GLN A 11 21.46 0.30 0.95
C GLN A 11 20.04 -0.15 1.29
N LEU A 12 19.87 -1.12 2.20
CA LEU A 12 18.56 -1.54 2.71
C LEU A 12 17.93 -0.47 3.60
N ALA A 13 18.72 0.19 4.45
CA ALA A 13 18.26 1.28 5.32
C ALA A 13 17.86 2.53 4.52
N GLU A 14 18.66 2.94 3.53
CA GLU A 14 18.30 4.06 2.63
C GLU A 14 17.05 3.76 1.80
N ARG A 15 16.78 2.49 1.49
CA ARG A 15 15.56 2.07 0.79
C ARG A 15 14.34 2.07 1.73
N ALA A 16 14.53 1.76 3.00
CA ALA A 16 13.48 1.78 4.03
C ALA A 16 12.99 3.21 4.35
N ASP A 17 13.88 4.21 4.29
CA ASP A 17 13.55 5.64 4.49
C ASP A 17 13.33 6.41 3.18
N GLY A 18 13.38 5.73 2.04
CA GLY A 18 13.20 6.33 0.72
C GLY A 18 11.74 6.78 0.47
N PRO A 19 11.52 7.74 -0.45
CA PRO A 19 10.19 8.21 -0.83
C PRO A 19 9.26 7.09 -1.32
N GLU A 20 9.81 5.99 -1.83
CA GLU A 20 9.08 4.76 -2.20
C GLU A 20 8.42 4.08 -0.99
N SER A 21 9.14 3.98 0.13
CA SER A 21 8.62 3.39 1.37
C SER A 21 7.55 4.27 2.01
N ASN A 22 7.69 5.59 1.89
CA ASN A 22 6.67 6.54 2.31
C ASN A 22 5.40 6.46 1.43
N LEU A 23 5.55 6.34 0.11
CA LEU A 23 4.43 6.14 -0.81
C LEU A 23 3.69 4.82 -0.54
N LEU A 24 4.44 3.71 -0.38
CA LEU A 24 3.85 2.40 -0.11
C LEU A 24 3.03 2.43 1.20
N ALA A 25 3.58 3.03 2.26
CA ALA A 25 2.88 3.18 3.54
C ALA A 25 1.61 4.04 3.39
N LEU A 26 1.67 5.12 2.61
CA LEU A 26 0.53 5.98 2.37
C LEU A 26 -0.56 5.26 1.57
N VAL A 27 -0.21 4.59 0.47
CA VAL A 27 -1.17 3.85 -0.36
C VAL A 27 -1.81 2.72 0.46
N HIS A 28 -1.03 2.01 1.27
CA HIS A 28 -1.55 0.99 2.17
C HIS A 28 -2.57 1.58 3.16
N ARG A 29 -2.23 2.70 3.82
CA ARG A 29 -3.14 3.38 4.76
C ARG A 29 -4.41 3.88 4.08
N HIS A 30 -4.29 4.48 2.90
CA HIS A 30 -5.42 4.98 2.13
C HIS A 30 -6.35 3.83 1.73
N THR A 31 -5.78 2.75 1.22
CA THR A 31 -6.50 1.53 0.86
C THR A 31 -7.27 0.97 2.04
N ARG A 32 -6.64 0.86 3.21
CA ARG A 32 -7.31 0.39 4.43
C ARG A 32 -8.51 1.26 4.78
N ALA A 33 -8.35 2.57 4.74
CA ALA A 33 -9.43 3.51 5.04
C ALA A 33 -10.61 3.37 4.06
N VAL A 34 -10.34 3.13 2.78
CA VAL A 34 -11.37 2.90 1.75
C VAL A 34 -12.10 1.59 2.02
N ILE A 35 -11.38 0.50 2.30
CA ILE A 35 -11.98 -0.81 2.62
C ILE A 35 -12.89 -0.68 3.84
N ASP A 36 -12.42 -0.07 4.93
CA ASP A 36 -13.22 0.10 6.14
C ASP A 36 -14.49 0.93 5.89
N ALA A 37 -14.39 2.03 5.13
CA ALA A 37 -15.52 2.87 4.78
C ALA A 37 -16.56 2.12 3.92
N GLU A 38 -16.10 1.33 2.95
CA GLU A 38 -16.99 0.56 2.08
C GLU A 38 -17.61 -0.63 2.78
N LEU A 39 -16.89 -1.33 3.67
CA LEU A 39 -17.47 -2.36 4.53
C LEU A 39 -18.54 -1.79 5.45
N HIS A 40 -18.29 -0.62 6.04
CA HIS A 40 -19.30 0.06 6.86
C HIS A 40 -20.52 0.46 6.02
N ARG A 41 -20.31 0.96 4.79
CA ARG A 41 -21.41 1.29 3.88
C ARG A 41 -22.19 0.05 3.46
N LEU A 42 -21.50 -1.06 3.21
CA LEU A 42 -22.09 -2.34 2.84
C LEU A 42 -22.94 -2.92 3.97
N ALA A 43 -22.41 -2.95 5.19
CA ALA A 43 -23.14 -3.42 6.37
C ALA A 43 -24.46 -2.66 6.59
N ARG A 44 -24.48 -1.35 6.31
CA ARG A 44 -25.71 -0.54 6.39
C ARG A 44 -26.70 -0.83 5.25
N ARG A 45 -26.21 -1.16 4.05
CA ARG A 45 -27.05 -1.37 2.86
C ARG A 45 -27.55 -2.81 2.72
N ALA A 46 -26.83 -3.77 3.29
CA ALA A 46 -27.15 -5.19 3.24
C ALA A 46 -27.16 -5.77 4.67
N PRO A 47 -28.22 -5.51 5.47
CA PRO A 47 -28.30 -5.94 6.87
C PRO A 47 -28.37 -7.46 7.05
N SER A 48 -28.61 -8.21 5.97
CA SER A 48 -28.61 -9.67 5.96
C SER A 48 -27.22 -10.28 5.93
N LEU A 49 -26.17 -9.49 5.66
CA LEU A 49 -24.78 -9.96 5.73
C LEU A 49 -24.40 -10.13 7.20
N SER A 50 -23.94 -11.33 7.52
CA SER A 50 -23.38 -11.60 8.83
C SER A 50 -22.00 -10.96 8.98
N PRO A 51 -21.49 -10.80 10.22
CA PRO A 51 -20.11 -10.39 10.44
C PRO A 51 -19.10 -11.28 9.70
N ALA A 52 -19.35 -12.59 9.62
CA ALA A 52 -18.48 -13.52 8.91
C ALA A 52 -18.44 -13.27 7.40
N ASP A 53 -19.57 -12.89 6.79
CA ASP A 53 -19.61 -12.52 5.38
C ASP A 53 -18.79 -11.25 5.11
N LEU A 54 -18.88 -10.26 6.01
CA LEU A 54 -18.11 -9.03 5.94
C LEU A 54 -16.60 -9.29 6.11
N ASP A 55 -16.21 -10.24 6.98
CA ASP A 55 -14.80 -10.63 7.16
C ASP A 55 -14.22 -11.32 5.92
N VAL A 56 -15.01 -12.17 5.25
CA VAL A 56 -14.61 -12.78 3.96
C VAL A 56 -14.42 -11.69 2.91
N ILE A 57 -15.35 -10.73 2.81
CA ILE A 57 -15.24 -9.60 1.88
C ILE A 57 -14.01 -8.75 2.21
N ASN A 58 -13.75 -8.45 3.49
CA ASN A 58 -12.55 -7.74 3.92
C ASN A 58 -11.28 -8.43 3.42
N THR A 59 -11.16 -9.74 3.66
CA THR A 59 -10.01 -10.54 3.22
C THR A 59 -9.82 -10.47 1.71
N VAL A 60 -10.88 -10.64 0.93
CA VAL A 60 -10.81 -10.58 -0.54
C VAL A 60 -10.39 -9.19 -1.03
N LEU A 61 -10.88 -8.12 -0.39
CA LEU A 61 -10.50 -6.75 -0.75
C LEU A 61 -9.04 -6.46 -0.41
N GLU A 62 -8.53 -6.99 0.71
CA GLU A 62 -7.11 -6.89 1.08
C GLU A 62 -6.22 -7.63 0.07
N GLU A 63 -6.57 -8.87 -0.30
CA GLU A 63 -5.83 -9.65 -1.30
C GLU A 63 -5.86 -8.99 -2.69
N LEU A 64 -7.02 -8.45 -3.08
CA LEU A 64 -7.16 -7.71 -4.32
C LEU A 64 -6.28 -6.46 -4.32
N ALA A 65 -6.26 -5.71 -3.23
CA ALA A 65 -5.41 -4.53 -3.11
C ALA A 65 -3.91 -4.88 -3.15
N GLU A 66 -3.52 -5.92 -2.42
CA GLU A 66 -2.14 -6.41 -2.40
C GLU A 66 -1.69 -6.80 -3.81
N SER A 67 -2.50 -7.60 -4.51
CA SER A 67 -2.18 -8.08 -5.86
C SER A 67 -2.25 -6.99 -6.94
N ALA A 68 -3.21 -6.07 -6.86
CA ALA A 68 -3.45 -5.09 -7.92
C ALA A 68 -2.49 -3.90 -7.88
N PHE A 69 -2.07 -3.44 -6.70
CA PHE A 69 -1.25 -2.23 -6.61
C PHE A 69 -0.17 -2.24 -5.53
N LEU A 70 -0.34 -2.84 -4.35
CA LEU A 70 0.72 -2.78 -3.31
C LEU A 70 1.95 -3.62 -3.67
N ALA A 71 1.75 -4.87 -4.12
CA ALA A 71 2.85 -5.71 -4.56
C ALA A 71 3.53 -5.15 -5.84
N PRO A 72 2.79 -4.66 -6.85
CA PRO A 72 3.39 -3.92 -7.96
C PRO A 72 4.19 -2.69 -7.51
N LEU A 73 3.66 -1.86 -6.61
CA LEU A 73 4.34 -0.66 -6.08
C LEU A 73 5.65 -1.03 -5.38
N ARG A 74 5.62 -2.05 -4.51
CA ARG A 74 6.80 -2.53 -3.79
C ARG A 74 7.91 -3.04 -4.72
N ASN A 75 7.53 -3.54 -5.89
CA ASN A 75 8.45 -4.10 -6.88
C ASN A 75 8.72 -3.15 -8.06
N ALA A 76 8.16 -1.93 -8.04
CA ALA A 76 8.29 -0.98 -9.13
C ALA A 76 9.72 -0.42 -9.19
N PRO A 77 10.24 -0.17 -10.41
CA PRO A 77 11.44 0.64 -10.58
C PRO A 77 11.27 2.05 -9.99
N GLY A 78 12.32 2.63 -9.41
CA GLY A 78 12.19 3.87 -8.65
C GLY A 78 11.87 5.13 -9.46
N ASP A 79 12.13 5.11 -10.76
CA ASP A 79 11.64 6.12 -11.70
C ASP A 79 10.11 6.09 -11.87
N THR A 80 9.49 4.92 -11.66
CA THR A 80 8.05 4.70 -11.71
C THR A 80 7.38 5.14 -10.40
N ALA A 81 8.09 5.09 -9.26
CA ALA A 81 7.57 5.50 -7.96
C ALA A 81 7.18 6.99 -7.92
N GLY A 82 7.94 7.87 -8.59
CA GLY A 82 7.61 9.29 -8.68
C GLY A 82 6.31 9.56 -9.46
N LEU A 83 6.07 8.81 -10.54
CA LEU A 83 4.82 8.90 -11.30
C LEU A 83 3.63 8.37 -10.48
N LEU A 84 3.83 7.27 -9.76
CA LEU A 84 2.80 6.69 -8.90
C LEU A 84 2.47 7.61 -7.72
N ALA A 85 3.48 8.26 -7.12
CA ALA A 85 3.28 9.31 -6.13
C ALA A 85 2.36 10.43 -6.64
N HIS A 86 2.61 10.92 -7.86
CA HIS A 86 1.75 11.94 -8.49
C HIS A 86 0.30 11.44 -8.69
N ILE A 87 0.13 10.22 -9.22
CA ILE A 87 -1.20 9.62 -9.45
C ILE A 87 -2.00 9.46 -8.15
N PHE A 88 -1.33 9.07 -7.06
CA PHE A 88 -1.94 8.94 -5.74
C PHE A 88 -2.04 10.27 -4.97
N GLY A 89 -1.67 11.40 -5.59
CA GLY A 89 -1.79 12.74 -5.02
C GLY A 89 -0.81 13.02 -3.88
N THR A 90 0.36 12.39 -3.91
CA THR A 90 1.36 12.40 -2.84
C THR A 90 2.57 13.27 -3.20
N GLU A 91 2.40 14.26 -4.07
CA GLU A 91 3.45 15.24 -4.31
C GLU A 91 3.88 15.79 -2.94
N MET A 92 5.10 15.43 -2.54
CA MET A 92 5.76 16.10 -1.44
C MET A 92 5.81 17.57 -1.85
N ASN A 93 5.00 18.41 -1.22
CA ASN A 93 5.28 19.84 -1.15
C ASN A 93 6.68 19.94 -0.55
N THR A 94 7.68 20.06 -1.42
CA THR A 94 9.00 20.55 -1.06
C THR A 94 8.85 22.06 -0.90
N ASP A 95 8.36 22.47 0.27
CA ASP A 95 8.69 23.77 0.85
C ASP A 95 10.04 23.67 1.58
#